data_AF-A0A4Q3RWI0-F1
#
_entry.id   AF-A0A4Q3RWI0-F1
#
_cell.length_a   1.000
_cell.length_b   1.000
_cell.length_c   1.000
_cell.angle_alpha   90.00
_cell.angle_beta   90.00
_cell.angle_gamma   90.00
#
_symmetry.space_group_name_H-M   'P 1'
#
loop_
_entity.id
_entity.type
_entity.pdbx_description
1 polymer ?
#
loop_
_entity_poly.entity_id
_entity_poly.type
_entity_poly.pdbx_seq_one_letter_code
_entity_poly.pdbx_strand_id
1 'polypeptide(L)'
;MRKLVLVTLLTAVSYGSNAQQLLTLISKYTADQQMMSRKYPIKYSESYFARMNRFYGEWKSTLSALPYTSYGVNDRVDYQLLKRNIGIDHASLLRGQREQQGVANLFEWSPIVEAFQLDRSVGKVVNGEQLKVKLDQLTAQVKALTTSLSKSAGKNTPEEFAVAERAADQYRRVLTESYKFYEGYDPQFTRTVKESYNKADGVLKSFVSTLNERAIASRQKDDGSGIFGNPIGRDGLIRGLADEMIAYSPEQLQQIALKE
;
A
#
# COMPACT_ATOMS: atom_id res chain seq x y z
N MET A 1 -22.99 -66.37 -30.70
CA MET A 1 -21.95 -65.40 -31.11
C MET A 1 -22.27 -64.04 -30.52
N ARG A 2 -21.65 -63.67 -29.38
CA ARG A 2 -21.81 -62.36 -28.73
C ARG A 2 -20.75 -61.40 -29.27
N LYS A 3 -21.14 -60.31 -29.92
CA LYS A 3 -20.22 -59.26 -30.37
C LYS A 3 -19.99 -58.30 -29.20
N LEU A 4 -18.75 -58.22 -28.72
CA LEU A 4 -18.26 -57.23 -27.78
C LEU A 4 -18.11 -55.89 -28.52
N VAL A 5 -18.81 -54.85 -28.11
CA VAL A 5 -18.58 -53.48 -28.60
C VAL A 5 -17.66 -52.80 -27.59
N LEU A 6 -16.40 -52.58 -27.99
CA LEU A 6 -15.43 -51.80 -27.24
C LEU A 6 -15.68 -50.32 -27.56
N VAL A 7 -16.28 -49.57 -26.63
CA VAL A 7 -16.42 -48.12 -26.73
C VAL A 7 -15.17 -47.49 -26.11
N THR A 8 -14.23 -47.08 -26.96
CA THR A 8 -13.09 -46.26 -26.55
C THR A 8 -13.59 -44.83 -26.37
N LEU A 9 -13.84 -44.43 -25.12
CA LEU A 9 -14.14 -43.04 -24.78
C LEU A 9 -12.85 -42.23 -24.88
N LEU A 10 -12.69 -41.49 -25.98
CA LEU A 10 -11.58 -40.55 -26.15
C LEU A 10 -11.89 -39.30 -25.31
N THR A 11 -11.43 -39.25 -24.06
CA THR A 11 -11.45 -38.02 -23.27
C THR A 11 -10.41 -37.05 -23.85
N ALA A 12 -10.84 -36.16 -24.74
CA ALA A 12 -10.06 -34.99 -25.11
C ALA A 12 -9.91 -34.09 -23.89
N VAL A 13 -8.79 -34.22 -23.18
CA VAL A 13 -8.46 -33.31 -22.08
C VAL A 13 -8.25 -31.93 -22.68
N SER A 14 -9.17 -31.03 -22.37
CA SER A 14 -9.22 -29.66 -22.88
C SER A 14 -8.18 -28.80 -22.18
N TYR A 15 -6.90 -28.96 -22.55
CA TYR A 15 -5.81 -28.17 -21.98
C TYR A 15 -5.85 -26.69 -22.42
N GLY A 16 -6.39 -26.39 -23.61
CA GLY A 16 -6.39 -25.05 -24.19
C GLY A 16 -7.34 -24.04 -23.52
N SER A 17 -8.49 -24.47 -22.98
CA SER A 17 -9.43 -23.58 -22.29
C SER A 17 -8.89 -23.09 -20.94
N ASN A 18 -8.11 -23.95 -20.28
CA ASN A 18 -7.62 -23.77 -18.93
C ASN A 18 -6.43 -22.80 -18.86
N ALA A 19 -5.53 -22.83 -19.86
CA ALA A 19 -4.42 -21.88 -19.99
C ALA A 19 -4.91 -20.44 -20.20
N GLN A 20 -5.87 -20.26 -21.13
CA GLN A 20 -6.48 -18.97 -21.41
C GLN A 20 -7.20 -18.39 -20.16
N GLN A 21 -7.79 -19.26 -19.34
CA GLN A 21 -8.44 -18.86 -18.11
C GLN A 21 -7.46 -18.27 -17.09
N LEU A 22 -6.28 -18.87 -16.90
CA LEU A 22 -5.28 -18.38 -15.95
C LEU A 22 -4.66 -17.05 -16.38
N LEU A 23 -4.31 -16.89 -17.66
CA LEU A 23 -3.83 -15.61 -18.19
C LEU A 23 -4.84 -14.49 -18.01
N THR A 24 -6.12 -14.77 -18.33
CA THR A 24 -7.21 -13.82 -18.10
C THR A 24 -7.33 -13.44 -16.62
N LEU A 25 -7.15 -14.41 -15.73
CA LEU A 25 -7.19 -14.20 -14.29
C LEU A 25 -6.04 -13.31 -13.80
N ILE A 26 -4.81 -13.51 -14.31
CA ILE A 26 -3.65 -12.67 -14.01
C ILE A 26 -3.88 -11.22 -14.47
N SER A 27 -4.41 -11.03 -15.68
CA SER A 27 -4.75 -9.70 -16.19
C SER A 27 -5.81 -9.04 -15.32
N LYS A 28 -6.84 -9.78 -14.92
CA LYS A 28 -7.90 -9.29 -14.03
C LYS A 28 -7.35 -8.91 -12.65
N TYR A 29 -6.49 -9.75 -12.05
CA TYR A 29 -5.82 -9.43 -10.79
C TYR A 29 -5.07 -8.11 -10.85
N THR A 30 -4.23 -7.95 -11.88
CA THR A 30 -3.44 -6.72 -12.09
C THR A 30 -4.34 -5.50 -12.27
N ALA A 31 -5.40 -5.61 -13.07
CA ALA A 31 -6.35 -4.52 -13.30
C ALA A 31 -7.09 -4.14 -12.00
N ASP A 32 -7.56 -5.13 -11.23
CA ASP A 32 -8.28 -4.90 -10.00
C ASP A 32 -7.37 -4.29 -8.92
N GLN A 33 -6.11 -4.75 -8.82
CA GLN A 33 -5.11 -4.18 -7.91
C GLN A 33 -4.84 -2.70 -8.23
N GLN A 34 -4.66 -2.36 -9.52
CA GLN A 34 -4.47 -0.99 -9.97
C GLN A 34 -5.69 -0.12 -9.68
N MET A 35 -6.90 -0.61 -9.96
CA MET A 35 -8.13 0.08 -9.65
C MET A 35 -8.25 0.37 -8.14
N MET A 36 -7.95 -0.62 -7.30
CA MET A 36 -7.99 -0.43 -5.84
C MET A 36 -6.96 0.59 -5.37
N SER A 37 -5.71 0.51 -5.86
CA SER A 37 -4.68 1.48 -5.51
C SER A 37 -5.04 2.91 -5.93
N ARG A 38 -5.79 3.10 -7.03
CA ARG A 38 -6.27 4.42 -7.46
C ARG A 38 -7.44 4.91 -6.61
N LYS A 39 -8.35 4.01 -6.24
CA LYS A 39 -9.53 4.34 -5.42
C LYS A 39 -9.15 4.73 -3.98
N TYR A 40 -8.09 4.13 -3.45
CA TYR A 40 -7.60 4.38 -2.09
C TYR A 40 -6.18 5.00 -2.15
N PRO A 41 -6.08 6.31 -2.45
CA PRO A 41 -4.78 6.95 -2.69
C PRO A 41 -3.95 7.14 -1.41
N ILE A 42 -4.58 7.04 -0.24
CA ILE A 42 -3.94 7.13 1.08
C ILE A 42 -3.62 5.72 1.57
N LYS A 43 -2.39 5.25 1.29
CA LYS A 43 -1.90 3.89 1.61
C LYS A 43 -1.65 3.65 3.11
N TYR A 44 -1.69 4.69 3.91
CA TYR A 44 -1.56 4.65 5.38
C TYR A 44 -2.88 4.94 6.10
N SER A 45 -4.03 4.73 5.43
CA SER A 45 -5.35 4.84 6.05
C SER A 45 -5.89 3.47 6.46
N GLU A 46 -6.70 3.44 7.52
CA GLU A 46 -7.40 2.21 7.93
C GLU A 46 -8.28 1.68 6.81
N SER A 47 -8.95 2.57 6.06
CA SER A 47 -9.82 2.21 4.95
C SER A 47 -9.06 1.51 3.80
N TYR A 48 -7.84 1.97 3.49
CA TYR A 48 -6.96 1.29 2.53
C TYR A 48 -6.57 -0.10 3.02
N PHE A 49 -6.08 -0.22 4.26
CA PHE A 49 -5.64 -1.51 4.79
C PHE A 49 -6.78 -2.51 4.85
N ALA A 50 -7.95 -2.12 5.37
CA ALA A 50 -9.13 -2.96 5.44
C ALA A 50 -9.55 -3.45 4.03
N ARG A 51 -9.58 -2.54 3.05
CA ARG A 51 -9.95 -2.91 1.68
C ARG A 51 -8.93 -3.84 1.03
N MET A 52 -7.64 -3.51 1.12
CA MET A 52 -6.58 -4.29 0.47
C MET A 52 -6.40 -5.66 1.12
N ASN A 53 -6.61 -5.76 2.44
CA ASN A 53 -6.57 -7.04 3.16
C ASN A 53 -7.68 -7.98 2.65
N ARG A 54 -8.90 -7.43 2.48
CA ARG A 54 -10.01 -8.15 1.87
C ARG A 54 -9.70 -8.54 0.43
N PHE A 55 -9.19 -7.62 -0.38
CA PHE A 55 -8.80 -7.87 -1.78
C PHE A 55 -7.85 -9.06 -1.89
N TYR A 56 -6.75 -9.08 -1.15
CA TYR A 56 -5.81 -10.20 -1.20
C TYR A 56 -6.40 -11.50 -0.65
N GLY A 57 -7.26 -11.44 0.37
CA GLY A 57 -7.97 -12.62 0.88
C GLY A 57 -8.89 -13.25 -0.17
N GLU A 58 -9.70 -12.43 -0.84
CA GLU A 58 -10.61 -12.86 -1.91
C GLU A 58 -9.82 -13.44 -3.10
N TRP A 59 -8.69 -12.84 -3.48
CA TRP A 59 -7.85 -13.34 -4.55
C TRP A 59 -7.11 -14.63 -4.22
N LYS A 60 -6.63 -14.80 -2.98
CA LYS A 60 -6.08 -16.08 -2.50
C LYS A 60 -7.13 -17.19 -2.56
N SER A 61 -8.37 -16.89 -2.15
CA SER A 61 -9.48 -17.85 -2.23
C SER A 61 -9.82 -18.20 -3.68
N THR A 62 -9.96 -17.19 -4.55
CA THR A 62 -10.21 -17.37 -5.99
C THR A 62 -9.15 -18.25 -6.65
N LEU A 63 -7.87 -18.00 -6.36
CA LEU A 63 -6.77 -18.78 -6.90
C LEU A 63 -6.81 -20.22 -6.41
N SER A 64 -7.06 -20.43 -5.10
CA SER A 64 -7.10 -21.78 -4.52
C SER A 64 -8.23 -22.67 -5.04
N ALA A 65 -9.29 -22.08 -5.60
CA ALA A 65 -10.42 -22.80 -6.19
C ALA A 65 -10.15 -23.32 -7.62
N LEU A 66 -9.02 -22.92 -8.24
CA LEU A 66 -8.67 -23.35 -9.59
C LEU A 66 -8.24 -24.82 -9.63
N PRO A 67 -8.49 -25.54 -10.74
CA PRO A 67 -8.13 -26.95 -10.88
C PRO A 67 -6.62 -27.12 -11.18
N TYR A 68 -5.76 -26.80 -10.22
CA TYR A 68 -4.29 -26.76 -10.37
C TYR A 68 -3.70 -28.03 -11.01
N THR A 69 -4.21 -29.21 -10.64
CA THR A 69 -3.73 -30.50 -11.16
C THR A 69 -4.11 -30.73 -12.62
N SER A 70 -5.11 -30.03 -13.15
CA SER A 70 -5.51 -30.12 -14.57
C SER A 70 -4.62 -29.31 -15.51
N TYR A 71 -3.83 -28.38 -14.97
CA TYR A 71 -2.99 -27.47 -15.74
C TYR A 71 -1.74 -28.13 -16.30
N GLY A 72 -1.29 -27.63 -17.46
CA GLY A 72 0.03 -27.96 -18.02
C GLY A 72 1.17 -27.36 -17.20
N VAL A 73 2.41 -27.71 -17.50
CA VAL A 73 3.58 -27.24 -16.73
C VAL A 73 3.66 -25.72 -16.69
N ASN A 74 3.51 -25.04 -17.84
CA ASN A 74 3.59 -23.58 -17.93
C ASN A 74 2.53 -22.89 -17.08
N ASP A 75 1.26 -23.32 -17.20
CA ASP A 75 0.16 -22.78 -16.41
C ASP A 75 0.35 -23.03 -14.90
N ARG A 76 0.93 -24.18 -14.52
CA ARG A 76 1.27 -24.44 -13.12
C ARG A 76 2.37 -23.50 -12.62
N VAL A 77 3.34 -23.13 -13.46
CA VAL A 77 4.36 -22.13 -13.11
C VAL A 77 3.69 -20.78 -12.89
N ASP A 78 2.87 -20.31 -13.84
CA ASP A 78 2.14 -19.05 -13.74
C ASP A 78 1.25 -18.98 -12.48
N TYR A 79 0.59 -20.09 -12.16
CA TYR A 79 -0.20 -20.21 -10.94
C TYR A 79 0.67 -20.01 -9.68
N GLN A 80 1.83 -20.67 -9.62
CA GLN A 80 2.71 -20.57 -8.45
C GLN A 80 3.30 -19.18 -8.31
N LEU A 81 3.67 -18.54 -9.43
CA LEU A 81 4.14 -17.15 -9.44
C LEU A 81 3.06 -16.18 -8.97
N LEU A 82 1.82 -16.32 -9.45
CA LEU A 82 0.70 -15.49 -9.01
C LEU A 82 0.42 -15.70 -7.51
N LYS A 83 0.39 -16.96 -7.05
CA LYS A 83 0.18 -17.30 -5.63
C LYS A 83 1.23 -16.65 -4.74
N ARG A 84 2.50 -16.76 -5.15
CA ARG A 84 3.65 -16.15 -4.46
C ARG A 84 3.51 -14.63 -4.42
N ASN A 85 3.27 -13.98 -5.55
CA ASN A 85 3.16 -12.52 -5.63
C ASN A 85 2.02 -11.98 -4.74
N ILE A 86 0.83 -12.59 -4.79
CA ILE A 86 -0.29 -12.25 -3.89
C ILE A 86 0.11 -12.46 -2.42
N GLY A 87 0.87 -13.51 -2.13
CA GLY A 87 1.41 -13.80 -0.80
C GLY A 87 2.31 -12.67 -0.28
N ILE A 88 3.30 -12.27 -1.10
CA ILE A 88 4.27 -11.21 -0.81
C ILE A 88 3.55 -9.88 -0.60
N ASP A 89 2.68 -9.51 -1.53
CA ASP A 89 1.94 -8.24 -1.50
C ASP A 89 1.06 -8.13 -0.24
N HIS A 90 0.36 -9.21 0.13
CA HIS A 90 -0.44 -9.27 1.34
C HIS A 90 0.44 -9.19 2.60
N ALA A 91 1.56 -9.91 2.64
CA ALA A 91 2.49 -9.83 3.78
C ALA A 91 3.07 -8.41 3.94
N SER A 92 3.37 -7.75 2.82
CA SER A 92 3.82 -6.34 2.78
C SER A 92 2.74 -5.40 3.30
N LEU A 93 1.49 -5.59 2.89
CA LEU A 93 0.35 -4.83 3.40
C LEU A 93 0.23 -4.94 4.93
N LEU A 94 0.30 -6.16 5.48
CA LEU A 94 0.19 -6.38 6.92
C LEU A 94 1.37 -5.79 7.71
N ARG A 95 2.57 -5.73 7.14
CA ARG A 95 3.70 -5.00 7.73
C ARG A 95 3.41 -3.51 7.77
N GLY A 96 3.01 -2.93 6.64
CA GLY A 96 2.63 -1.52 6.56
C GLY A 96 1.49 -1.16 7.51
N GLN A 97 0.52 -2.07 7.72
CA GLN A 97 -0.56 -1.85 8.68
C GLN A 97 -0.03 -1.78 10.12
N ARG A 98 0.88 -2.67 10.51
CA ARG A 98 1.51 -2.61 11.84
C ARG A 98 2.35 -1.35 12.04
N GLU A 99 3.13 -0.97 11.02
CA GLU A 99 3.89 0.29 11.02
C GLU A 99 2.96 1.49 11.21
N GLN A 100 1.83 1.52 10.49
CA GLN A 100 0.85 2.60 10.62
C GLN A 100 0.19 2.62 12.01
N GLN A 101 -0.14 1.46 12.57
CA GLN A 101 -0.70 1.36 13.92
C GLN A 101 0.25 1.92 14.99
N GLY A 102 1.57 1.72 14.82
CA GLY A 102 2.59 2.29 15.71
C GLY A 102 2.64 3.82 15.74
N VAL A 103 2.12 4.47 14.71
CA VAL A 103 2.10 5.94 14.59
C VAL A 103 0.69 6.54 14.57
N ALA A 104 -0.36 5.73 14.80
CA ALA A 104 -1.75 6.15 14.65
C ALA A 104 -2.11 7.38 15.50
N ASN A 105 -1.49 7.52 16.68
CA ASN A 105 -1.63 8.67 17.58
C ASN A 105 -1.21 10.01 16.94
N LEU A 106 -0.37 9.99 15.90
CA LEU A 106 0.07 11.20 15.18
C LEU A 106 -0.93 11.64 14.10
N PHE A 107 -2.01 10.88 13.88
CA PHE A 107 -2.93 11.02 12.76
C PHE A 107 -4.41 11.17 13.17
N GLU A 108 -4.71 11.59 14.40
CA GLU A 108 -6.11 11.82 14.83
C GLU A 108 -6.87 12.85 13.97
N TRP A 109 -6.14 13.71 13.25
CA TRP A 109 -6.66 14.69 12.29
C TRP A 109 -6.97 14.10 10.90
N SER A 110 -6.48 12.88 10.59
CA SER A 110 -6.60 12.25 9.27
C SER A 110 -8.03 12.05 8.77
N PRO A 111 -9.04 11.76 9.62
CA PRO A 111 -10.42 11.55 9.16
C PRO A 111 -10.99 12.74 8.39
N ILE A 112 -10.49 13.96 8.64
CA ILE A 112 -10.91 15.17 7.91
C ILE A 112 -10.49 15.08 6.43
N VAL A 113 -9.25 14.68 6.17
CA VAL A 113 -8.72 14.53 4.80
C VAL A 113 -9.36 13.32 4.11
N GLU A 114 -9.53 12.21 4.83
CA GLU A 114 -10.16 11.00 4.29
C GLU A 114 -11.61 11.25 3.88
N ALA A 115 -12.40 11.95 4.71
CA ALA A 115 -13.77 12.29 4.39
C ALA A 115 -13.87 13.21 3.17
N PHE A 116 -12.97 14.20 3.05
CA PHE A 116 -12.96 15.10 1.89
C PHE A 116 -12.55 14.37 0.60
N GLN A 117 -11.52 13.51 0.67
CA GLN A 117 -11.12 12.67 -0.45
C GLN A 117 -12.24 11.70 -0.86
N LEU A 118 -13.00 11.15 0.09
CA LEU A 118 -14.13 10.27 -0.20
C LEU A 118 -15.22 11.03 -0.96
N ASP A 119 -15.63 12.21 -0.46
CA ASP A 119 -16.60 13.08 -1.14
C ASP A 119 -16.14 13.43 -2.56
N ARG A 120 -14.85 13.75 -2.75
CA ARG A 120 -14.23 13.98 -4.06
C ARG A 120 -14.25 12.75 -4.96
N SER A 121 -13.99 11.55 -4.43
CA SER A 121 -13.92 10.32 -5.22
C SER A 121 -15.26 9.91 -5.86
N VAL A 122 -16.37 10.38 -5.29
CA VAL A 122 -17.72 10.14 -5.82
C VAL A 122 -18.30 11.36 -6.55
N GLY A 123 -17.51 12.41 -6.76
CA GLY A 123 -17.93 13.62 -7.47
C GLY A 123 -19.02 14.42 -6.74
N LYS A 124 -19.08 14.34 -5.41
CA LYS A 124 -20.09 15.04 -4.61
C LYS A 124 -19.85 16.55 -4.63
N VAL A 125 -20.92 17.34 -4.73
CA VAL A 125 -20.82 18.78 -4.50
C VAL A 125 -20.53 19.03 -3.02
N VAL A 126 -19.38 19.63 -2.71
CA VAL A 126 -18.91 19.84 -1.34
C VAL A 126 -19.41 21.18 -0.82
N ASN A 127 -19.97 21.18 0.40
CA ASN A 127 -20.31 22.42 1.09
C ASN A 127 -19.02 23.12 1.57
N GLY A 128 -18.69 24.26 0.93
CA GLY A 128 -17.47 25.02 1.21
C GLY A 128 -17.36 25.52 2.66
N GLU A 129 -18.46 25.97 3.27
CA GLU A 129 -18.45 26.46 4.66
C GLU A 129 -18.16 25.34 5.66
N GLN A 130 -18.77 24.17 5.47
CA GLN A 130 -18.50 23.01 6.32
C GLN A 130 -17.06 22.51 6.14
N LEU A 131 -16.56 22.46 4.89
CA LEU A 131 -15.18 22.08 4.64
C LEU A 131 -14.20 23.08 5.27
N LYS A 132 -14.48 24.38 5.15
CA LYS A 132 -13.70 25.44 5.80
C LYS A 132 -13.55 25.19 7.30
N VAL A 133 -14.65 24.94 8.02
CA VAL A 133 -14.62 24.66 9.46
C VAL A 133 -13.75 23.43 9.77
N LYS A 134 -13.89 22.35 8.98
CA LYS A 134 -13.07 21.14 9.14
C LYS A 134 -11.59 21.41 8.87
N LEU A 135 -11.24 22.20 7.87
CA LEU A 135 -9.84 22.55 7.58
C LEU A 135 -9.24 23.46 8.66
N ASP A 136 -10.02 24.36 9.25
CA ASP A 136 -9.59 25.16 10.38
C ASP A 136 -9.34 24.28 11.63
N GLN A 137 -10.19 23.28 11.87
CA GLN A 137 -9.98 22.26 12.91
C GLN A 137 -8.70 21.45 12.68
N LEU A 138 -8.51 20.92 11.46
CA LEU A 138 -7.28 20.22 11.08
C LEU A 138 -6.06 21.10 11.33
N THR A 139 -6.13 22.37 10.93
CA THR A 139 -5.05 23.34 11.10
C THR A 139 -4.64 23.46 12.57
N ALA A 140 -5.62 23.61 13.47
CA ALA A 140 -5.38 23.71 14.91
C ALA A 140 -4.75 22.42 15.47
N GLN A 141 -5.31 21.25 15.13
CA GLN A 141 -4.82 19.95 15.60
C GLN A 141 -3.38 19.69 15.15
N VAL A 142 -3.09 19.84 13.86
CA VAL A 142 -1.76 19.61 13.28
C VAL A 142 -0.74 20.61 13.84
N LYS A 143 -1.11 21.89 13.99
CA LYS A 143 -0.21 22.90 14.59
C LYS A 143 0.14 22.57 16.04
N ALA A 144 -0.84 22.15 16.84
CA ALA A 144 -0.60 21.78 18.24
C ALA A 144 0.31 20.56 18.34
N LEU A 145 0.05 19.53 17.52
CA LEU A 145 0.87 18.33 17.44
C LEU A 145 2.29 18.65 16.98
N THR A 146 2.45 19.45 15.93
CA THR A 146 3.76 19.89 15.42
C THR A 146 4.55 20.60 16.51
N THR A 147 3.92 21.53 17.24
CA THR A 147 4.55 22.26 18.35
C THR A 147 4.98 21.33 19.49
N SER A 148 4.13 20.35 19.83
CA SER A 148 4.45 19.33 20.84
C SER A 148 5.66 18.50 20.41
N LEU A 149 5.64 18.02 19.17
CA LEU A 149 6.72 17.23 18.60
C LEU A 149 8.02 18.03 18.56
N SER A 150 8.03 19.31 18.17
CA SER A 150 9.25 20.12 18.20
C SER A 150 9.90 20.21 19.59
N LYS A 151 9.11 20.12 20.67
CA LYS A 151 9.60 20.16 22.05
C LYS A 151 10.09 18.80 22.58
N SER A 152 9.44 17.71 22.19
CA SER A 152 9.79 16.35 22.65
C SER A 152 9.44 15.30 21.60
N ALA A 153 10.27 14.26 21.49
CA ALA A 153 10.00 13.10 20.63
C ALA A 153 8.90 12.19 21.18
N GLY A 154 8.47 12.40 22.42
CA GLY A 154 7.51 11.52 23.07
C GLY A 154 8.06 10.09 23.14
N LYS A 155 7.24 9.11 22.72
CA LYS A 155 7.58 7.68 22.76
C LYS A 155 8.02 7.12 21.41
N ASN A 156 7.91 7.90 20.32
CA ASN A 156 8.11 7.37 18.99
C ASN A 156 9.60 7.25 18.64
N THR A 157 9.96 6.17 17.94
CA THR A 157 11.33 5.97 17.47
C THR A 157 11.61 6.77 16.20
N PRO A 158 12.88 7.02 15.85
CA PRO A 158 13.24 7.63 14.57
C PRO A 158 12.66 6.90 13.34
N GLU A 159 12.58 5.57 13.36
CA GLU A 159 11.98 4.76 12.30
C GLU A 159 10.46 4.97 12.21
N GLU A 160 9.78 5.05 13.35
CA GLU A 160 8.36 5.39 13.41
C GLU A 160 8.11 6.81 12.87
N PHE A 161 9.00 7.77 13.16
CA PHE A 161 8.93 9.09 12.54
C PHE A 161 9.10 9.04 11.02
N ALA A 162 9.93 8.14 10.48
CA ALA A 162 10.08 7.95 9.03
C ALA A 162 8.81 7.33 8.39
N VAL A 163 8.08 6.49 9.12
CA VAL A 163 6.76 5.99 8.68
C VAL A 163 5.74 7.14 8.70
N ALA A 164 5.67 7.89 9.79
CA ALA A 164 4.76 9.00 9.95
C ALA A 164 5.01 10.10 8.90
N GLU A 165 6.26 10.41 8.59
CA GLU A 165 6.62 11.40 7.57
C GLU A 165 6.00 11.03 6.20
N ARG A 166 6.26 9.80 5.73
CA ARG A 166 5.72 9.29 4.45
C ARG A 166 4.20 9.30 4.42
N ALA A 167 3.56 8.93 5.53
CA ALA A 167 2.12 8.95 5.67
C ALA A 167 1.56 10.39 5.61
N ALA A 168 2.12 11.31 6.40
CA ALA A 168 1.70 12.71 6.46
C ALA A 168 1.85 13.42 5.11
N ASP A 169 2.95 13.17 4.40
CA ASP A 169 3.18 13.72 3.07
C ASP A 169 2.18 13.17 2.04
N GLN A 170 1.79 11.89 2.15
CA GLN A 170 0.71 11.34 1.34
C GLN A 170 -0.66 11.98 1.64
N TYR A 171 -1.01 12.17 2.91
CA TYR A 171 -2.24 12.90 3.28
C TYR A 171 -2.24 14.32 2.71
N ARG A 172 -1.11 15.03 2.81
CA ARG A 172 -0.96 16.39 2.28
C ARG A 172 -1.15 16.44 0.76
N ARG A 173 -0.54 15.51 0.01
CA ARG A 173 -0.75 15.39 -1.44
C ARG A 173 -2.20 15.13 -1.79
N VAL A 174 -2.86 14.19 -1.10
CA VAL A 174 -4.26 13.86 -1.36
C VAL A 174 -5.20 15.03 -1.03
N LEU A 175 -4.92 15.78 0.04
CA LEU A 175 -5.64 17.03 0.35
C LEU A 175 -5.48 18.04 -0.80
N THR A 176 -4.26 18.24 -1.29
CA THR A 176 -3.95 19.14 -2.41
C THR A 176 -4.70 18.73 -3.67
N GLU A 177 -4.64 17.45 -4.05
CA GLU A 177 -5.33 16.91 -5.21
C GLU A 177 -6.85 17.02 -5.09
N SER A 178 -7.41 16.82 -3.89
CA SER A 178 -8.83 16.97 -3.61
C SER A 178 -9.29 18.41 -3.72
N TYR A 179 -8.53 19.36 -3.17
CA TYR A 179 -8.84 20.79 -3.28
C TYR A 179 -8.77 21.27 -4.73
N LYS A 180 -7.70 20.91 -5.45
CA LYS A 180 -7.51 21.27 -6.87
C LYS A 180 -8.58 20.74 -7.81
N PHE A 181 -9.28 19.67 -7.42
CA PHE A 181 -10.41 19.15 -8.20
C PHE A 181 -11.59 20.14 -8.27
N TYR A 182 -11.82 20.91 -7.21
CA TYR A 182 -12.90 21.92 -7.15
C TYR A 182 -12.40 23.34 -7.44
N GLU A 183 -11.13 23.62 -7.14
CA GLU A 183 -10.50 24.91 -7.39
C GLU A 183 -10.64 25.32 -8.87
N GLY A 184 -11.19 26.51 -9.10
CA GLY A 184 -11.37 27.07 -10.45
C GLY A 184 -12.62 26.59 -11.19
N TYR A 185 -13.16 25.41 -10.84
CA TYR A 185 -14.43 24.93 -11.39
C TYR A 185 -15.65 25.53 -10.68
N ASP A 186 -15.57 25.69 -9.36
CA ASP A 186 -16.58 26.36 -8.54
C ASP A 186 -15.99 27.63 -7.90
N PRO A 187 -16.31 28.83 -8.42
CA PRO A 187 -15.82 30.10 -7.87
C PRO A 187 -16.31 30.41 -6.45
N GLN A 188 -17.46 29.91 -6.03
CA GLN A 188 -17.96 30.10 -4.67
C GLN A 188 -17.18 29.22 -3.71
N PHE A 189 -17.05 27.92 -4.01
CA PHE A 189 -16.19 27.00 -3.27
C PHE A 189 -14.78 27.55 -3.13
N THR A 190 -14.18 27.97 -4.25
CA THR A 190 -12.80 28.47 -4.30
C THR A 190 -12.63 29.67 -3.36
N ARG A 191 -13.54 30.66 -3.42
CA ARG A 191 -13.47 31.84 -2.54
C ARG A 191 -13.62 31.49 -1.06
N THR A 192 -14.56 30.60 -0.73
CA THR A 192 -14.82 30.21 0.67
C THR A 192 -13.69 29.39 1.27
N VAL A 193 -13.11 28.45 0.52
CA VAL A 193 -12.21 27.42 1.07
C VAL A 193 -10.73 27.80 1.00
N LYS A 194 -10.32 28.63 0.04
CA LYS A 194 -8.91 28.91 -0.30
C LYS A 194 -8.03 29.27 0.90
N GLU A 195 -8.50 30.16 1.77
CA GLU A 195 -7.68 30.60 2.92
C GLU A 195 -7.44 29.46 3.92
N SER A 196 -8.50 28.73 4.30
CA SER A 196 -8.42 27.62 5.25
C SER A 196 -7.64 26.44 4.66
N TYR A 197 -7.75 26.19 3.35
CA TYR A 197 -6.89 25.23 2.65
C TYR A 197 -5.41 25.63 2.72
N ASN A 198 -5.06 26.88 2.40
CA ASN A 198 -3.66 27.34 2.42
C ASN A 198 -3.05 27.22 3.83
N LYS A 199 -3.83 27.51 4.87
CA LYS A 199 -3.40 27.32 6.27
C LYS A 199 -3.18 25.84 6.59
N ALA A 200 -4.12 24.97 6.20
CA ALA A 200 -4.03 23.53 6.39
C ALA A 200 -2.80 22.92 5.67
N ASP A 201 -2.59 23.24 4.38
CA ASP A 201 -1.42 22.78 3.63
C ASP A 201 -0.11 23.28 4.26
N GLY A 202 -0.08 24.53 4.70
CA GLY A 202 1.08 25.13 5.35
C GLY A 202 1.47 24.39 6.63
N VAL A 203 0.50 24.11 7.54
CA VAL A 203 0.81 23.38 8.77
C VAL A 203 1.13 21.91 8.53
N LEU A 204 0.51 21.26 7.54
CA LEU A 204 0.85 19.89 7.14
C LEU A 204 2.27 19.83 6.57
N LYS A 205 2.69 20.83 5.79
CA LYS A 205 4.07 20.93 5.29
C LYS A 205 5.07 21.06 6.43
N SER A 206 4.79 21.91 7.43
CA SER A 206 5.63 22.03 8.63
C SER A 206 5.66 20.73 9.43
N PHE A 207 4.52 20.06 9.58
CA PHE A 207 4.42 18.77 10.25
C PHE A 207 5.29 17.71 9.58
N VAL A 208 5.20 17.56 8.25
CA VAL A 208 6.07 16.66 7.46
C VAL A 208 7.56 16.99 7.69
N SER A 209 7.95 18.27 7.67
CA SER A 209 9.33 18.68 7.94
C SER A 209 9.80 18.26 9.33
N THR A 210 8.99 18.52 10.36
CA THR A 210 9.31 18.13 11.75
C THR A 210 9.43 16.61 11.90
N LEU A 211 8.56 15.83 11.26
CA LEU A 211 8.66 14.37 11.26
C LEU A 211 9.95 13.91 10.56
N ASN A 212 10.29 14.49 9.41
CA ASN A 212 11.53 14.19 8.70
C ASN A 212 12.77 14.51 9.55
N GLU A 213 12.81 15.66 10.22
CA GLU A 213 13.92 16.02 11.11
C GLU A 213 14.12 15.00 12.24
N ARG A 214 13.02 14.48 12.80
CA ARG A 214 13.06 13.42 13.81
C ARG A 214 13.43 12.06 13.24
N ALA A 215 13.06 11.80 11.99
CA ALA A 215 13.45 10.61 11.26
C ALA A 215 14.93 10.59 10.86
N ILE A 216 15.59 11.73 10.66
CA ILE A 216 17.02 11.77 10.28
C ILE A 216 17.91 11.10 11.32
N ALA A 217 17.54 11.10 12.60
CA ALA A 217 18.24 10.34 13.64
C ALA A 217 18.21 8.81 13.42
N SER A 218 17.30 8.30 12.58
CA SER A 218 17.22 6.88 12.18
C SER A 218 18.18 6.54 11.05
N ARG A 219 18.63 7.54 10.27
CA ARG A 219 19.46 7.29 9.08
C ARG A 219 20.87 6.99 9.58
N GLN A 220 21.42 5.85 9.17
CA GLN A 220 22.82 5.52 9.48
C GLN A 220 23.74 6.67 9.07
N LYS A 221 24.63 7.06 9.99
CA LYS A 221 25.80 7.86 9.61
C LYS A 221 26.62 7.03 8.63
N ASP A 222 27.25 7.71 7.67
CA ASP A 222 28.17 7.09 6.72
C ASP A 222 29.17 6.19 7.45
N ASP A 223 29.13 4.90 7.17
CA ASP A 223 30.03 3.90 7.74
C ASP A 223 31.27 3.66 6.85
N GLY A 224 31.45 4.49 5.81
CA GLY A 224 32.55 4.39 4.86
C GLY A 224 32.30 3.38 3.74
N SER A 225 31.17 2.67 3.74
CA SER A 225 30.77 1.79 2.63
C SER A 225 30.19 2.55 1.43
N GLY A 226 29.78 3.82 1.62
CA GLY A 226 29.02 4.59 0.64
C GLY A 226 27.59 4.07 0.41
N ILE A 227 27.15 3.05 1.16
CA ILE A 227 25.81 2.48 1.08
C ILE A 227 24.94 3.11 2.18
N PHE A 228 24.22 4.17 1.80
CA PHE A 228 23.28 4.84 2.68
C PHE A 228 21.93 4.11 2.68
N GLY A 229 21.47 3.64 3.85
CA GLY A 229 20.16 3.02 3.98
C GLY A 229 19.85 2.52 5.39
N ASN A 230 18.62 2.08 5.61
CA ASN A 230 18.25 1.35 6.82
C ASN A 230 18.40 -0.16 6.52
N PRO A 231 19.25 -0.91 7.25
CA PRO A 231 19.45 -2.32 6.98
C PRO A 231 18.15 -3.09 7.18
N ILE A 232 17.75 -3.89 6.17
CA ILE A 232 16.53 -4.71 6.23
C ILE A 232 16.64 -5.84 7.28
N GLY A 233 17.85 -6.08 7.78
CA GLY A 233 18.16 -7.10 8.77
C GLY A 233 18.14 -8.52 8.20
N ARG A 234 18.67 -9.46 8.98
CA ARG A 234 18.74 -10.88 8.59
C ARG A 234 17.38 -11.46 8.23
N ASP A 235 16.37 -11.19 9.07
CA ASP A 235 15.02 -11.70 8.81
C ASP A 235 14.41 -11.10 7.55
N GLY A 236 14.76 -9.85 7.23
CA GLY A 236 14.40 -9.21 5.96
C GLY A 236 15.01 -9.93 4.76
N LEU A 237 16.29 -10.26 4.85
CA LEU A 237 17.00 -11.02 3.80
C LEU A 237 16.42 -12.42 3.61
N ILE A 238 16.17 -13.15 4.70
CA ILE A 238 15.55 -14.49 4.63
C ILE A 238 14.19 -14.42 3.94
N ARG A 239 13.37 -13.42 4.30
CA ARG A 239 12.08 -13.20 3.63
C ARG A 239 12.28 -12.90 2.15
N GLY A 240 13.18 -11.98 1.79
CA GLY A 240 13.45 -11.64 0.40
C GLY A 240 13.92 -12.86 -0.43
N LEU A 241 14.76 -13.70 0.14
CA LEU A 241 15.19 -14.95 -0.51
C LEU A 241 14.01 -15.93 -0.68
N ALA A 242 13.16 -16.08 0.32
CA ALA A 242 11.96 -16.90 0.22
C ALA A 242 10.95 -16.33 -0.81
N ASP A 243 10.81 -15.01 -0.85
CA ASP A 243 9.97 -14.26 -1.81
C ASP A 243 10.48 -14.48 -3.25
N GLU A 244 11.78 -14.60 -3.45
CA GLU A 244 12.41 -14.95 -4.74
C GLU A 244 12.53 -16.47 -4.98
N MET A 245 11.95 -17.30 -4.11
CA MET A 245 11.99 -18.77 -4.18
C MET A 245 13.42 -19.35 -4.14
N ILE A 246 14.35 -18.65 -3.50
CA ILE A 246 15.72 -19.10 -3.30
C ILE A 246 15.77 -19.99 -2.05
N ALA A 247 16.22 -21.23 -2.23
CA ALA A 247 16.23 -22.25 -1.17
C ALA A 247 17.40 -22.13 -0.17
N TYR A 248 18.29 -21.15 -0.36
CA TYR A 248 19.48 -20.93 0.46
C TYR A 248 19.29 -19.78 1.45
N SER A 249 19.94 -19.87 2.61
CA SER A 249 20.04 -18.76 3.54
C SER A 249 21.07 -17.72 3.08
N PRO A 250 21.04 -16.48 3.62
CA PRO A 250 22.08 -15.49 3.33
C PRO A 250 23.49 -16.02 3.62
N GLU A 251 23.68 -16.77 4.71
CA GLU A 251 24.97 -17.35 5.09
C GLU A 251 25.41 -18.46 4.13
N GLN A 252 24.48 -19.30 3.66
CA GLN A 252 24.80 -20.32 2.67
C GLN A 252 25.21 -19.69 1.33
N LEU A 253 24.53 -18.64 0.89
CA LEU A 253 24.91 -17.89 -0.31
C LEU A 253 26.29 -17.25 -0.15
N GLN A 254 26.60 -16.70 1.03
CA GLN A 254 27.93 -16.18 1.33
C GLN A 254 29.01 -17.27 1.26
N GLN A 255 28.74 -18.45 1.83
CA GLN A 255 29.68 -19.57 1.78
C GLN A 255 29.93 -20.05 0.34
N ILE A 256 28.89 -20.08 -0.50
CA ILE A 256 29.02 -20.40 -1.92
C ILE A 256 29.89 -19.33 -2.60
N ALA A 257 29.61 -18.05 -2.37
CA ALA A 257 30.33 -16.95 -2.99
C ALA A 257 31.81 -16.84 -2.57
N LEU A 258 32.16 -17.24 -1.34
CA LEU A 258 33.56 -17.25 -0.87
C LEU A 258 34.36 -18.47 -1.36
N LYS A 259 33.67 -19.49 -1.88
CA LYS A 259 34.29 -20.71 -2.40
C LYS A 259 34.65 -20.58 -3.88
N GLU A 260 33.89 -19.79 -4.63
CA GLU A 260 34.13 -19.44 -6.05
C GLU A 260 35.17 -18.31 -6.18
#